data_AF-A0A5N6SR86-F1
#
_entry.id   AF-A0A5N6SR86-F1
#
_cell.length_a   1.000
_cell.length_b   1.000
_cell.length_c   1.000
_cell.angle_alpha   90.00
_cell.angle_beta   90.00
_cell.angle_gamma   90.00
#
_symmetry.space_group_name_H-M   'P 1'
#
loop_
_entity.id
_entity.type
_entity.pdbx_description
1 polymer ?
#
loop_
_entity_poly.entity_id
_entity_poly.type
_entity_poly.pdbx_seq_one_letter_code
_entity_poly.pdbx_strand_id
1 'polypeptide(L)'
;MHWSLVITSYLAVLAASQTSEKQSERNSVESKDLFNECKDIDVVTRPDRSKGEEWGDDGPNQSLFGSCADRENGKLVWWVATFINLNDCFGWDTTTQSLIPKKDGNGFHEGECSRCTMDHYEIQCWCKNVDEKEKDPKEKAARKTFNIEGKIVVKDHHFKCAPK
;
A
#
# COMPACT_ATOMS: atom_id res chain seq x y z
N MET A 1 7.67 79.33 -27.76
CA MET A 1 7.45 77.91 -28.10
C MET A 1 8.73 77.14 -27.79
N HIS A 2 8.78 76.43 -26.67
CA HIS A 2 9.78 75.40 -26.42
C HIS A 2 9.10 74.28 -25.63
N TRP A 3 9.08 73.08 -26.22
CA TRP A 3 8.70 71.85 -25.58
C TRP A 3 9.95 71.19 -25.00
N SER A 4 9.84 70.62 -23.80
CA SER A 4 10.73 69.57 -23.33
C SER A 4 9.91 68.57 -22.52
N LEU A 5 9.90 67.34 -23.03
CA LEU A 5 9.53 66.10 -22.33
C LEU A 5 10.46 65.94 -21.09
N VAL A 6 10.15 65.13 -20.06
CA VAL A 6 10.46 63.69 -20.05
C VAL A 6 10.19 63.13 -18.63
N ILE A 7 9.48 61.99 -18.59
CA ILE A 7 9.55 60.81 -17.69
C ILE A 7 9.02 60.88 -16.24
N THR A 8 7.89 60.20 -16.08
CA THR A 8 7.36 59.56 -14.87
C THR A 8 8.23 58.39 -14.41
N SER A 9 8.59 58.37 -13.13
CA SER A 9 9.12 57.19 -12.44
C SER A 9 8.13 56.75 -11.36
N TYR A 10 7.49 55.60 -11.56
CA TYR A 10 6.66 54.93 -10.57
C TYR A 10 7.56 54.11 -9.64
N LEU A 11 7.57 54.45 -8.35
CA LEU A 11 8.11 53.59 -7.30
C LEU A 11 6.94 52.92 -6.59
N ALA A 12 6.69 51.65 -6.92
CA ALA A 12 5.80 50.79 -6.15
C ALA A 12 6.61 50.11 -5.04
N VAL A 13 6.34 50.47 -3.79
CA VAL A 13 6.89 49.81 -2.60
C VAL A 13 6.01 48.61 -2.27
N LEU A 14 6.48 47.40 -2.55
CA LEU A 14 5.88 46.16 -2.06
C LEU A 14 6.44 45.87 -0.66
N ALA A 15 5.63 46.11 0.37
CA ALA A 15 5.91 45.64 1.72
C ALA A 15 5.71 44.12 1.76
N ALA A 16 6.81 43.38 1.95
CA ALA A 16 6.78 41.94 2.15
C ALA A 16 6.30 41.63 3.57
N SER A 17 5.14 40.97 3.70
CA SER A 17 4.66 40.39 4.95
C SER A 17 5.38 39.06 5.16
N GLN A 18 6.34 39.01 6.10
CA GLN A 18 6.98 37.77 6.53
C GLN A 18 6.17 37.15 7.68
N THR A 19 5.22 36.28 7.35
CA THR A 19 4.73 35.28 8.30
C THR A 19 5.68 34.09 8.24
N SER A 20 6.53 33.94 9.26
CA SER A 20 7.31 32.74 9.50
C SER A 20 6.39 31.59 9.88
N GLU A 21 5.95 30.83 8.88
CA GLU A 21 5.51 29.46 9.11
C GLU A 21 6.76 28.60 9.31
N LYS A 22 6.89 28.06 10.52
CA LYS A 22 7.81 26.96 10.81
C LYS A 22 7.49 25.83 9.85
N GLN A 23 8.29 25.74 8.79
CA GLN A 23 8.37 24.62 7.88
C GLN A 23 8.88 23.42 8.71
N SER A 24 7.94 22.69 9.29
CA SER A 24 8.17 21.29 9.67
C SER A 24 8.48 20.57 8.37
N GLU A 25 9.76 20.42 8.03
CA GLU A 25 10.26 19.47 7.05
C GLU A 25 9.81 18.06 7.47
N ARG A 26 8.56 17.75 7.13
CA ARG A 26 8.13 16.39 6.93
C ARG A 26 8.83 15.99 5.64
N ASN A 27 9.96 15.28 5.74
CA ASN A 27 10.53 14.55 4.62
C ASN A 27 9.46 13.58 4.12
N SER A 28 8.59 14.04 3.22
CA SER A 28 7.66 13.21 2.50
C SER A 28 8.47 12.46 1.46
N VAL A 29 9.14 11.41 1.90
CA VAL A 29 9.64 10.39 0.97
C VAL A 29 8.43 9.95 0.14
N GLU A 30 8.48 10.29 -1.14
CA GLU A 30 7.43 10.01 -2.12
C GLU A 30 7.22 8.49 -2.15
N SER A 31 5.98 8.06 -1.90
CA SER A 31 5.61 6.65 -2.02
C SER A 31 5.61 6.26 -3.49
N LYS A 32 6.31 5.19 -3.84
CA LYS A 32 6.41 4.73 -5.22
C LYS A 32 5.49 3.55 -5.49
N ASP A 33 5.17 3.36 -6.77
CA ASP A 33 4.38 2.23 -7.23
C ASP A 33 5.12 0.90 -7.02
N LEU A 34 4.39 -0.07 -6.47
CA LEU A 34 4.89 -1.40 -6.12
C LEU A 34 5.44 -2.17 -7.32
N PHE A 35 4.70 -2.16 -8.43
CA PHE A 35 4.99 -3.03 -9.58
C PHE A 35 6.07 -2.46 -10.49
N ASN A 36 6.33 -1.15 -10.40
CA ASN A 36 7.45 -0.50 -11.07
C ASN A 36 8.77 -0.60 -10.30
N GLU A 37 8.71 -0.63 -8.97
CA GLU A 37 9.92 -0.58 -8.13
C GLU A 37 10.36 -1.95 -7.62
N CYS A 38 9.52 -2.99 -7.70
CA CYS A 38 9.82 -4.29 -7.12
C CYS A 38 9.64 -5.44 -8.12
N LYS A 39 10.29 -6.56 -7.83
CA LYS A 39 10.24 -7.81 -8.59
C LYS A 39 10.03 -9.00 -7.67
N ASP A 40 9.76 -10.16 -8.28
CA ASP A 40 9.57 -11.44 -7.60
C ASP A 40 8.50 -11.32 -6.50
N ILE A 41 7.44 -10.56 -6.81
CA ILE A 41 6.34 -10.28 -5.89
C ILE A 41 5.42 -11.48 -5.84
N ASP A 42 5.20 -12.02 -4.64
CA ASP A 42 4.31 -13.15 -4.43
C ASP A 42 3.61 -13.07 -3.07
N VAL A 43 2.51 -13.79 -2.92
CA VAL A 43 1.79 -13.96 -1.66
C VAL A 43 2.16 -15.30 -1.03
N VAL A 44 2.63 -15.24 0.21
CA VAL A 44 2.96 -16.43 0.99
C VAL A 44 1.95 -16.57 2.10
N THR A 45 1.27 -17.71 2.12
CA THR A 45 0.55 -18.16 3.30
C THR A 45 1.55 -18.70 4.30
N ARG A 46 1.77 -18.00 5.41
CA ARG A 46 2.57 -18.54 6.52
C ARG A 46 1.65 -19.19 7.56
N PRO A 47 1.94 -20.41 8.00
CA PRO A 47 1.35 -20.92 9.24
C PRO A 47 1.82 -20.00 10.38
N ASP A 48 0.88 -19.57 11.23
CA ASP A 48 1.26 -18.79 12.41
C ASP A 48 2.13 -19.65 13.33
N ARG A 49 3.40 -19.25 13.49
CA ARG A 49 4.39 -19.98 14.31
C ARG A 49 4.59 -19.35 15.68
N SER A 50 3.80 -18.34 16.03
CA SER A 50 3.99 -17.59 17.29
C SER A 50 3.58 -18.36 18.55
N LYS A 51 2.92 -19.53 18.41
CA LYS A 51 2.62 -20.43 19.53
C LYS A 51 2.91 -21.86 19.09
N GLY A 52 3.86 -22.51 19.76
CA GLY A 52 4.01 -23.96 19.65
C GLY A 52 2.70 -24.63 20.05
N GLU A 53 2.36 -25.71 19.36
CA GLU A 53 1.17 -26.54 19.55
C GLU A 53 -0.13 -26.02 18.90
N GLU A 54 -0.65 -26.90 18.02
CA GLU A 54 -2.02 -26.92 17.53
C GLU A 54 -2.46 -25.71 16.69
N TRP A 55 -3.37 -25.93 15.75
CA TRP A 55 -3.89 -24.88 14.89
C TRP A 55 -4.75 -23.94 15.75
N GLY A 56 -4.10 -23.00 16.43
CA GLY A 56 -4.77 -21.90 17.11
C GLY A 56 -5.69 -21.18 16.15
N ASP A 57 -6.84 -20.77 16.66
CA ASP A 57 -8.01 -20.16 15.99
C ASP A 57 -7.72 -18.88 15.16
N ASP A 58 -6.45 -18.49 15.03
CA ASP A 58 -5.98 -17.24 14.42
C ASP A 58 -5.82 -17.33 12.87
N GLY A 59 -6.05 -18.49 12.27
CA GLY A 59 -6.07 -18.67 10.81
C GLY A 59 -4.73 -18.40 10.10
N PRO A 60 -4.63 -18.69 8.80
CA PRO A 60 -3.39 -18.52 8.04
C PRO A 60 -3.08 -17.05 7.72
N ASN A 61 -1.94 -16.55 8.18
CA ASN A 61 -1.48 -15.19 7.85
C ASN A 61 -1.00 -15.10 6.39
N GLN A 62 -1.53 -14.13 5.64
CA GLN A 62 -1.12 -13.85 4.27
C GLN A 62 -0.11 -12.72 4.27
N SER A 63 1.09 -12.97 3.75
CA SER A 63 2.14 -11.95 3.61
C SER A 63 2.47 -11.73 2.15
N LEU A 64 2.64 -10.48 1.74
CA LEU A 64 3.27 -10.18 0.47
C LEU A 64 4.78 -10.19 0.67
N PHE A 65 5.50 -10.83 -0.24
CA PHE A 65 6.95 -10.86 -0.28
C PHE A 65 7.43 -10.40 -1.66
N GLY A 66 8.61 -9.79 -1.72
CA GLY A 66 9.28 -9.46 -2.97
C GLY A 66 10.61 -8.76 -2.72
N SER A 67 11.20 -8.22 -3.77
CA SER A 67 12.43 -7.43 -3.66
C SER A 67 12.30 -6.10 -4.39
N CYS A 68 12.64 -4.99 -3.74
CA CYS A 68 12.48 -3.64 -4.26
C CYS A 68 13.82 -2.98 -4.61
N ALA A 69 13.81 -2.14 -5.63
CA ALA A 69 15.00 -1.47 -6.13
C ALA A 69 15.52 -0.45 -5.12
N ASP A 70 16.80 -0.58 -4.78
CA ASP A 70 17.60 0.49 -4.23
C ASP A 70 18.29 1.24 -5.37
N ARG A 71 18.17 2.57 -5.36
CA ARG A 71 18.63 3.43 -6.45
C ARG A 71 19.41 4.61 -5.93
N GLU A 72 20.62 4.76 -6.45
CA GLU A 72 21.44 5.96 -6.25
C GLU A 72 21.53 6.69 -7.60
N ASN A 73 21.19 7.99 -7.60
CA ASN A 73 21.22 8.82 -8.81
C ASN A 73 20.44 8.19 -10.00
N GLY A 74 19.30 7.54 -9.70
CA GLY A 74 18.42 6.88 -10.67
C GLY A 74 18.89 5.50 -11.14
N LYS A 75 20.12 5.08 -10.81
CA LYS A 75 20.67 3.78 -11.19
C LYS A 75 20.38 2.74 -10.13
N LEU A 76 19.95 1.56 -10.54
CA LEU A 76 19.78 0.41 -9.66
C LEU A 76 21.13 0.03 -9.04
N VAL A 77 21.20 0.02 -7.72
CA VAL A 77 22.37 -0.40 -6.93
C VAL A 77 22.18 -1.82 -6.41
N TRP A 78 21.02 -2.09 -5.79
CA TRP A 78 20.72 -3.38 -5.16
C TRP A 78 19.21 -3.68 -5.16
N TRP A 79 18.85 -4.94 -4.90
CA TRP A 79 17.46 -5.37 -4.68
C TRP A 79 17.27 -5.73 -3.20
N VAL A 80 16.48 -4.95 -2.48
CA VAL A 80 16.20 -5.14 -1.05
C VAL A 80 15.00 -6.06 -0.89
N ALA A 81 15.21 -7.24 -0.30
CA ALA A 81 14.12 -8.14 0.05
C ALA A 81 13.21 -7.48 1.11
N THR A 82 11.91 -7.56 0.89
CA THR A 82 10.90 -6.96 1.77
C THR A 82 9.67 -7.85 1.85
N PHE A 83 8.93 -7.70 2.95
CA PHE A 83 7.65 -8.36 3.15
C PHE A 83 6.74 -7.45 3.95
N ILE A 84 5.44 -7.69 3.85
CA ILE A 84 4.41 -7.06 4.69
C ILE A 84 3.31 -8.06 4.99
N ASN A 85 2.78 -8.03 6.21
CA ASN A 85 1.57 -8.78 6.54
C ASN A 85 0.38 -8.05 5.91
N LEU A 86 -0.39 -8.75 5.08
CA LEU A 86 -1.52 -8.14 4.39
C LEU A 86 -2.67 -7.79 5.35
N ASN A 87 -2.76 -8.45 6.51
CA ASN A 87 -3.69 -8.07 7.57
C ASN A 87 -3.40 -6.67 8.16
N ASP A 88 -2.17 -6.17 8.02
CA ASP A 88 -1.81 -4.81 8.48
C ASP A 88 -2.36 -3.73 7.53
N CYS A 89 -2.71 -4.09 6.28
CA CYS A 89 -3.13 -3.13 5.25
C CYS A 89 -4.58 -3.24 4.83
N PHE A 90 -5.23 -4.38 5.07
CA PHE A 90 -6.58 -4.66 4.61
C PHE A 90 -7.50 -5.04 5.76
N GLY A 91 -8.77 -4.67 5.65
CA GLY A 91 -9.88 -5.17 6.46
C GLY A 91 -10.90 -5.92 5.60
N TRP A 92 -11.80 -6.66 6.24
CA TRP A 92 -12.88 -7.36 5.54
C TRP A 92 -14.18 -6.56 5.60
N ASP A 93 -14.80 -6.32 4.46
CA ASP A 93 -16.15 -5.78 4.39
C ASP A 93 -17.13 -6.94 4.23
N THR A 94 -17.92 -7.20 5.28
CA THR A 94 -18.92 -8.28 5.29
C THR A 94 -20.10 -8.01 4.36
N THR A 95 -20.35 -6.75 4.00
CA THR A 95 -21.45 -6.37 3.10
C THR A 95 -21.10 -6.71 1.66
N THR A 96 -19.87 -6.39 1.24
CA THR A 96 -19.37 -6.65 -0.13
C THR A 96 -18.59 -7.95 -0.24
N GLN A 97 -18.28 -8.60 0.88
CA GLN A 97 -17.49 -9.84 0.97
C GLN A 97 -16.15 -9.70 0.24
N SER A 98 -15.47 -8.59 0.54
CA SER A 98 -14.26 -8.14 -0.14
C SER A 98 -13.27 -7.48 0.83
N LEU A 99 -12.01 -7.35 0.40
CA LEU A 99 -10.98 -6.61 1.13
C LEU A 99 -11.08 -5.11 0.85
N ILE A 100 -10.93 -4.31 1.91
CA ILE A 100 -10.89 -2.84 1.85
C ILE A 100 -9.60 -2.32 2.47
N PRO A 101 -9.00 -1.22 1.96
CA PRO A 101 -7.85 -0.60 2.60
C PRO A 101 -8.17 -0.15 4.03
N LYS A 102 -7.53 -0.79 5.01
CA LYS A 102 -7.72 -0.52 6.43
C LYS A 102 -6.45 -0.93 7.18
N LYS A 103 -5.76 0.07 7.71
CA LYS A 103 -4.61 -0.17 8.59
C LYS A 103 -5.03 -1.06 9.76
N ASP A 104 -4.22 -2.07 10.06
CA ASP A 104 -4.44 -3.07 11.11
C ASP A 104 -5.86 -3.67 11.01
N GLY A 105 -6.31 -3.91 9.78
CA GLY A 105 -7.69 -4.23 9.47
C GLY A 105 -8.04 -5.71 9.62
N ASN A 106 -7.05 -6.61 9.65
CA ASN A 106 -7.20 -8.06 9.77
C ASN A 106 -8.06 -8.73 8.68
N GLY A 107 -8.11 -8.16 7.48
CA GLY A 107 -9.09 -8.55 6.46
C GLY A 107 -8.97 -9.97 5.92
N PHE A 108 -7.75 -10.52 5.79
CA PHE A 108 -7.59 -11.91 5.36
C PHE A 108 -7.98 -12.89 6.46
N HIS A 109 -7.75 -12.52 7.72
CA HIS A 109 -8.20 -13.29 8.87
C HIS A 109 -9.74 -13.24 8.99
N GLU A 110 -10.33 -12.05 9.01
CA GLU A 110 -11.79 -11.87 9.10
C GLU A 110 -12.53 -12.47 7.90
N GLY A 111 -11.94 -12.46 6.71
CA GLY A 111 -12.47 -13.13 5.52
C GLY A 111 -12.30 -14.66 5.52
N GLU A 112 -11.56 -15.21 6.50
CA GLU A 112 -11.10 -16.60 6.54
C GLU A 112 -10.43 -17.01 5.21
N CYS A 113 -9.59 -16.14 4.68
CA CYS A 113 -8.97 -16.30 3.38
C CYS A 113 -7.68 -17.15 3.47
N SER A 114 -7.56 -18.10 2.55
CA SER A 114 -6.45 -19.05 2.48
C SER A 114 -6.13 -19.40 1.03
N ARG A 115 -5.02 -20.14 0.83
CA ARG A 115 -4.60 -20.63 -0.50
C ARG A 115 -4.52 -19.50 -1.52
N CYS A 116 -3.90 -18.40 -1.09
CA CYS A 116 -3.75 -17.23 -1.90
C CYS A 116 -2.67 -17.43 -2.96
N THR A 117 -2.89 -16.89 -4.14
CA THR A 117 -1.91 -16.83 -5.24
C THR A 117 -1.89 -15.44 -5.82
N MET A 118 -0.72 -14.99 -6.24
CA MET A 118 -0.54 -13.71 -6.93
C MET A 118 -0.63 -13.92 -8.44
N ASP A 119 -1.39 -13.06 -9.13
CA ASP A 119 -1.40 -12.95 -10.59
C ASP A 119 -1.38 -11.46 -10.96
N HIS A 120 -0.26 -11.00 -11.55
CA HIS A 120 0.00 -9.59 -11.87
C HIS A 120 -0.27 -8.64 -10.69
N TYR A 121 -1.39 -7.93 -10.69
CA TYR A 121 -1.77 -6.93 -9.69
C TYR A 121 -2.86 -7.44 -8.73
N GLU A 122 -3.21 -8.71 -8.84
CA GLU A 122 -4.33 -9.33 -8.16
C GLU A 122 -3.87 -10.45 -7.23
N ILE A 123 -4.40 -10.44 -6.02
CA ILE A 123 -4.33 -11.58 -5.11
C ILE A 123 -5.64 -12.34 -5.23
N GLN A 124 -5.55 -13.64 -5.51
CA GLN A 124 -6.68 -14.54 -5.57
C GLN A 124 -6.64 -15.51 -4.41
N CYS A 125 -7.68 -15.58 -3.59
CA CYS A 125 -7.74 -16.44 -2.41
C CYS A 125 -9.06 -17.21 -2.35
N TRP A 126 -9.08 -18.29 -1.57
CA TRP A 126 -10.30 -18.96 -1.13
C TRP A 126 -10.71 -18.45 0.26
N CYS A 127 -11.88 -17.83 0.35
CA CYS A 127 -12.40 -17.20 1.57
C CYS A 127 -13.69 -17.88 2.04
N LYS A 128 -13.80 -18.16 3.34
CA LYS A 128 -14.96 -18.87 3.92
C LYS A 128 -16.02 -17.95 4.50
N ASN A 129 -15.66 -16.73 4.91
CA ASN A 129 -16.61 -15.74 5.43
C ASN A 129 -17.32 -15.01 4.28
N VAL A 130 -18.14 -15.78 3.57
CA VAL A 130 -18.90 -15.39 2.38
C VAL A 130 -20.28 -16.03 2.43
N ASP A 131 -21.22 -15.55 1.62
CA ASP A 131 -22.55 -16.14 1.53
C ASP A 131 -22.45 -17.61 1.10
N GLU A 132 -23.25 -18.48 1.72
CA GLU A 132 -23.24 -19.92 1.43
C GLU A 132 -23.53 -20.20 -0.07
N LYS A 133 -24.33 -19.34 -0.72
CA LYS A 133 -24.64 -19.43 -2.15
C LYS A 133 -23.44 -19.20 -3.08
N GLU A 134 -22.39 -18.52 -2.59
CA GLU A 134 -21.18 -18.21 -3.35
C GLU A 134 -20.09 -19.26 -3.17
N LYS A 135 -20.22 -20.12 -2.16
CA LYS A 135 -19.22 -21.15 -1.87
C LYS A 135 -19.27 -22.24 -2.92
N ASP A 136 -18.10 -22.67 -3.35
CA ASP A 136 -17.98 -23.92 -4.08
C ASP A 136 -18.34 -25.09 -3.11
N PRO A 137 -19.22 -26.02 -3.52
CA PRO A 137 -19.68 -27.10 -2.64
C PRO A 137 -18.59 -28.04 -2.14
N LYS A 138 -17.47 -28.18 -2.87
CA LYS A 138 -16.34 -29.02 -2.51
C LYS A 138 -15.36 -28.26 -1.62
N GLU A 139 -15.06 -27.02 -1.99
CA GLU A 139 -14.08 -26.20 -1.28
C GLU A 139 -14.61 -25.59 0.02
N LYS A 140 -15.95 -25.49 0.16
CA LYS A 140 -16.63 -24.82 1.29
C LYS A 140 -16.14 -23.38 1.49
N ALA A 141 -15.75 -22.73 0.40
CA ALA A 141 -15.23 -21.38 0.32
C ALA A 141 -15.55 -20.80 -1.06
N ALA A 142 -15.51 -19.48 -1.20
CA ALA A 142 -15.58 -18.81 -2.51
C ALA A 142 -14.20 -18.32 -2.92
N ARG A 143 -13.90 -18.38 -4.23
CA ARG A 143 -12.70 -17.74 -4.78
C ARG A 143 -12.96 -16.25 -4.93
N LYS A 144 -12.13 -15.43 -4.30
CA LYS A 144 -12.20 -13.96 -4.32
C LYS A 144 -10.91 -13.41 -4.91
N THR A 145 -11.04 -12.35 -5.70
CA THR A 145 -9.93 -11.67 -6.38
C THR A 145 -9.85 -10.24 -5.86
N PHE A 146 -8.64 -9.81 -5.49
CA PHE A 146 -8.39 -8.51 -4.88
C PHE A 146 -7.27 -7.80 -5.64
N ASN A 147 -7.59 -6.70 -6.31
CA ASN A 147 -6.57 -5.82 -6.87
C ASN A 147 -5.83 -5.12 -5.72
N ILE A 148 -4.50 -5.18 -5.69
CA ILE A 148 -3.67 -4.52 -4.65
C ILE A 148 -2.94 -3.27 -5.16
N GLU A 149 -3.11 -2.92 -6.43
CA GLU A 149 -2.57 -1.70 -7.03
C GLU A 149 -3.00 -0.47 -6.25
N GLY A 150 -2.02 0.40 -5.95
CA GLY A 150 -2.20 1.61 -5.16
C GLY A 150 -2.57 1.39 -3.68
N LYS A 151 -2.70 0.14 -3.21
CA LYS A 151 -3.07 -0.19 -1.81
C LYS A 151 -1.85 -0.56 -0.97
N ILE A 152 -0.79 -1.01 -1.63
CA ILE A 152 0.55 -1.20 -1.08
C ILE A 152 1.51 -0.36 -1.91
N VAL A 153 2.39 0.35 -1.23
CA VAL A 153 3.38 1.24 -1.84
C VAL A 153 4.77 0.90 -1.35
N VAL A 154 5.78 1.43 -2.04
CA VAL A 154 7.18 1.29 -1.65
C VAL A 154 7.66 2.59 -1.01
N LYS A 155 8.22 2.46 0.19
CA LYS A 155 8.89 3.56 0.91
C LYS A 155 10.16 3.04 1.54
N ASP A 156 11.27 3.72 1.26
CA ASP A 156 12.61 3.32 1.73
C ASP A 156 12.89 1.85 1.39
N HIS A 157 12.56 1.43 0.16
CA HIS A 157 12.72 0.07 -0.37
C HIS A 157 11.88 -1.01 0.33
N HIS A 158 10.96 -0.62 1.21
CA HIS A 158 10.09 -1.54 1.94
C HIS A 158 8.63 -1.36 1.55
N PHE A 159 7.89 -2.47 1.53
CA PHE A 159 6.44 -2.43 1.42
C PHE A 159 5.82 -1.66 2.60
N LYS A 160 4.82 -0.84 2.29
CA LYS A 160 3.98 -0.12 3.26
C LYS A 160 2.54 -0.13 2.77
N CYS A 161 1.59 -0.12 3.70
CA CYS A 161 0.21 0.17 3.35
C CYS A 161 0.12 1.59 2.78
N ALA A 162 -0.68 1.78 1.73
CA ALA A 162 -0.90 3.10 1.16
C ALA A 162 -1.55 4.03 2.20
N PRO A 163 -1.17 5.32 2.24
CA PRO A 163 -1.89 6.31 3.04
C PRO A 163 -3.33 6.42 2.53
N LYS A 164 -4.29 6.52 3.47
CA LYS A 164 -5.71 6.75 3.17
C LYS A 164 -5.95 8.17 2.67
#